data_AF-A0A2J7ZGL4-F1
#
_entry.id   AF-A0A2J7ZGL4-F1
#
_cell.length_a   1.000
_cell.length_b   1.000
_cell.length_c   1.000
_cell.angle_alpha   90.00
_cell.angle_beta   90.00
_cell.angle_gamma   90.00
#
_symmetry.space_group_name_H-M   'P 1'
#
loop_
_entity.id
_entity.type
_entity.pdbx_description
1 polymer ?
#
loop_
_entity_poly.entity_id
_entity_poly.type
_entity_poly.pdbx_seq_one_letter_code
_entity_poly.pdbx_strand_id
1 'polypeptide(L)'
;MTWDWCGLYRGLGTFPRSPQIALISQPLDVACLSTRVAAQAGPMAAKAFTVGGIGAQPSLDDVVKIAQGGLVVALDAAGAERVKKESPAPKSFQPEPAPAAPHAPQPQLLDAQQTRAVLATRLLTVMNGRSGARVQVADFIVQLLNSNVLPALPAAPLDPDVLSSLADACHGAGAALAQPAADGAADGGGHPPAAGAAGAATLAEALASHGIAPPTLSAAERVALVSGCCASAGVGALAVAGGRR
;
A
#
# COMPACT_ATOMS: atom_id res chain seq x y z
N MET A 1 8.72 43.40 -20.91
CA MET A 1 8.05 43.48 -19.60
C MET A 1 8.72 42.46 -18.68
N THR A 2 9.78 42.90 -18.03
CA THR A 2 10.66 42.13 -17.14
C THR A 2 10.44 42.69 -15.75
N TRP A 3 10.00 41.85 -14.81
CA TRP A 3 9.73 42.26 -13.44
C TRP A 3 10.94 41.96 -12.56
N ASP A 4 11.50 43.04 -12.03
CA ASP A 4 12.59 43.12 -11.06
C ASP A 4 12.02 42.83 -9.66
N TRP A 5 12.66 41.90 -8.93
CA TRP A 5 12.31 41.51 -7.57
C TRP A 5 13.47 41.91 -6.66
N CYS A 6 13.42 43.12 -6.11
CA CYS A 6 14.27 43.54 -5.00
C CYS A 6 13.57 44.60 -4.13
N GLY A 7 13.53 44.31 -2.82
CA GLY A 7 12.85 45.10 -1.80
C GLY A 7 11.54 44.44 -1.41
N LEU A 8 11.22 44.16 -0.16
CA LEU A 8 11.52 44.94 1.03
C LEU A 8 10.90 44.14 2.19
N TYR A 9 11.65 43.62 3.16
CA TYR A 9 11.13 43.42 4.54
C TYR A 9 12.30 43.18 5.50
N ARG A 10 12.80 44.29 6.07
CA ARG A 10 13.47 44.30 7.36
C ARG A 10 12.38 44.37 8.43
N GLY A 11 12.28 43.35 9.27
CA GLY A 11 11.44 43.34 10.46
C GLY A 11 12.18 42.66 11.60
N LEU A 12 12.64 43.46 12.55
CA LEU A 12 13.33 43.05 13.77
C LEU A 12 12.39 42.23 14.65
N GLY A 13 12.79 41.00 14.98
CA GLY A 13 12.17 40.15 15.99
C GLY A 13 13.23 39.62 16.95
N THR A 14 13.15 40.06 18.20
CA THR A 14 13.99 39.65 19.33
C THR A 14 13.81 38.17 19.66
N PHE A 15 14.91 37.41 19.66
CA PHE A 15 14.98 36.01 20.07
C PHE A 15 14.87 35.88 21.60
N PRO A 16 13.94 35.08 22.14
CA PRO A 16 14.02 34.63 23.53
C PRO A 16 15.04 33.50 23.72
N ARG A 17 15.56 33.46 24.95
CA ARG A 17 16.65 32.63 25.49
C ARG A 17 16.50 31.13 25.24
N SER A 18 17.65 30.50 25.00
CA SER A 18 17.91 29.06 25.02
C SER A 18 17.37 28.37 26.27
N PRO A 19 16.72 27.20 26.17
CA PRO A 19 16.57 26.30 27.30
C PRO A 19 17.88 25.55 27.55
N GLN A 20 18.28 25.50 28.83
CA GLN A 20 19.36 24.66 29.34
C GLN A 20 19.09 23.20 28.99
N ILE A 21 19.98 22.59 28.21
CA ILE A 21 20.04 21.14 28.02
C ILE A 21 20.67 20.57 29.29
N ALA A 22 19.83 19.97 30.13
CA ALA A 22 20.28 19.15 31.25
C ALA A 22 20.95 17.89 30.68
N LEU A 23 22.28 17.83 30.80
CA LEU A 23 23.09 16.65 30.57
C LEU A 23 22.74 15.60 31.63
N ILE A 24 21.78 14.73 31.30
CA ILE A 24 21.59 13.47 32.01
C ILE A 24 22.63 12.50 31.45
N SER A 25 23.66 12.26 32.24
CA SER A 25 24.69 11.25 32.01
C SER A 25 24.06 9.85 32.13
N GLN A 26 23.68 9.24 31.01
CA GLN A 26 23.41 7.80 30.93
C GLN A 26 24.39 7.17 29.94
N PRO A 27 24.96 5.99 30.26
CA PRO A 27 25.89 5.30 29.36
C PRO A 27 25.13 4.86 28.11
N LEU A 28 25.52 5.42 26.95
CA LEU A 28 24.99 5.04 25.65
C LEU A 28 25.48 3.63 25.30
N ASP A 29 24.56 2.69 25.37
CA ASP A 29 24.74 1.33 24.86
C ASP A 29 24.86 1.38 23.32
N VAL A 30 26.04 1.02 22.81
CA VAL A 30 26.42 1.12 21.38
C VAL A 30 25.51 0.27 20.50
N ALA A 31 24.79 -0.71 21.07
CA ALA A 31 23.78 -1.51 20.37
C ALA A 31 22.56 -0.69 19.93
N CYS A 32 22.19 0.39 20.64
CA CYS A 32 20.99 1.17 20.35
C CYS A 32 21.21 2.19 19.21
N LEU A 33 22.46 2.56 18.93
CA LEU A 33 22.79 3.49 17.85
C LEU A 33 22.68 2.84 16.46
N SER A 34 22.97 1.54 16.35
CA SER A 34 22.90 0.84 15.05
C SER A 34 21.47 0.64 14.56
N THR A 35 20.49 0.51 15.47
CA THR A 35 19.07 0.36 15.11
C THR A 35 18.42 1.68 14.68
N ARG A 36 18.91 2.83 15.16
CA ARG A 36 18.37 4.15 14.76
C ARG A 36 18.92 4.67 13.44
N VAL A 37 20.10 4.23 13.01
CA VAL A 37 20.62 4.58 11.67
C VAL A 37 19.92 3.77 10.57
N ALA A 38 19.46 2.54 10.86
CA ALA A 38 18.61 1.78 9.93
C ALA A 38 17.20 2.38 9.76
N ALA A 39 16.71 3.14 10.75
CA ALA A 39 15.42 3.83 10.71
C ALA A 39 15.44 5.15 9.91
N GLN A 40 16.57 5.52 9.30
CA GLN A 40 16.71 6.69 8.43
C GLN A 40 17.35 6.32 7.08
N ALA A 41 16.96 5.18 6.50
CA ALA A 41 16.92 5.09 5.05
C ALA A 41 15.78 6.00 4.55
N GLY A 42 16.03 7.32 4.55
CA GLY A 42 15.20 8.26 3.81
C GLY A 42 15.10 7.75 2.37
N PRO A 43 13.91 7.79 1.75
CA PRO A 43 13.76 7.27 0.39
C PRO A 43 14.79 7.97 -0.48
N MET A 44 15.76 7.21 -1.01
CA MET A 44 16.46 7.64 -2.21
C MET A 44 15.36 8.09 -3.16
N ALA A 45 15.53 9.24 -3.82
CA ALA A 45 14.58 9.82 -4.75
C ALA A 45 14.42 8.90 -5.98
N ALA A 46 13.86 7.71 -5.76
CA ALA A 46 13.36 6.81 -6.75
C ALA A 46 12.19 7.55 -7.38
N LYS A 47 12.26 7.73 -8.69
CA LYS A 47 11.19 8.33 -9.47
C LYS A 47 9.91 7.55 -9.17
N ALA A 48 8.96 8.19 -8.49
CA ALA A 48 7.71 7.56 -8.12
C ALA A 48 7.01 7.06 -9.39
N PHE A 49 6.52 5.83 -9.36
CA PHE A 49 5.71 5.28 -10.44
C PHE A 49 4.30 5.83 -10.31
N THR A 50 3.95 6.73 -11.22
CA THR A 50 2.63 7.36 -11.24
C THR A 50 1.61 6.49 -11.95
N VAL A 51 0.56 6.07 -11.24
CA VAL A 51 -0.54 5.27 -11.79
C VAL A 51 -1.70 6.16 -12.22
N GLY A 52 -2.25 5.93 -13.41
CA GLY A 52 -3.49 6.58 -13.89
C GLY A 52 -3.30 7.74 -14.86
N GLY A 53 -2.06 8.02 -15.30
CA GLY A 53 -1.77 9.07 -16.28
C GLY A 53 -2.42 8.82 -17.65
N ILE A 54 -2.86 9.89 -18.31
CA ILE A 54 -3.44 9.82 -19.66
C ILE A 54 -2.38 9.30 -20.64
N GLY A 55 -2.59 8.11 -21.19
CA GLY A 55 -1.66 7.47 -22.14
C GLY A 55 -0.53 6.67 -21.50
N ALA A 56 -0.42 6.66 -20.18
CA ALA A 56 0.51 5.78 -19.48
C ALA A 56 -0.11 4.39 -19.33
N GLN A 57 0.22 3.49 -20.26
CA GLN A 57 -0.10 2.07 -20.10
C GLN A 57 1.00 1.44 -19.24
N PRO A 58 0.69 0.93 -18.03
CA PRO A 58 1.66 0.24 -17.19
C PRO A 58 2.19 -0.98 -17.95
N SER A 59 3.52 -1.11 -18.03
CA SER A 59 4.12 -2.29 -18.64
C SER A 59 4.11 -3.46 -17.66
N LEU A 60 4.27 -4.68 -18.19
CA LEU A 60 4.43 -5.87 -17.36
C LEU A 60 5.62 -5.74 -16.39
N ASP A 61 6.72 -5.16 -16.85
CA ASP A 61 7.92 -4.92 -16.05
C ASP A 61 7.67 -3.95 -14.89
N ASP A 62 6.77 -2.98 -15.05
CA ASP A 62 6.42 -2.04 -13.97
C ASP A 62 5.66 -2.76 -12.85
N VAL A 63 4.71 -3.64 -13.19
CA VAL A 63 3.99 -4.46 -12.21
C VAL A 63 4.95 -5.35 -11.42
N VAL A 64 5.91 -5.97 -12.12
CA VAL A 64 6.94 -6.82 -11.49
C VAL A 64 7.85 -6.02 -10.56
N LYS A 65 8.25 -4.80 -10.94
CA LYS A 65 9.06 -3.92 -10.07
C LYS A 65 8.30 -3.47 -8.82
N ILE A 66 7.00 -3.18 -8.94
CA ILE A 66 6.13 -2.85 -7.79
C ILE A 66 5.98 -4.07 -6.88
N ALA A 67 5.81 -5.27 -7.47
CA ALA A 67 5.74 -6.52 -6.72
C ALA A 67 7.03 -6.79 -5.93
N GLN A 68 8.19 -6.45 -6.50
CA GLN A 68 9.49 -6.55 -5.83
C GLN A 68 9.73 -5.50 -4.74
N GLY A 69 8.96 -4.40 -4.75
CA GLY A 69 9.13 -3.29 -3.82
C GLY A 69 10.27 -2.34 -4.11
N GLY A 70 10.76 -2.36 -5.35
CA GLY A 70 11.76 -1.41 -5.80
C GLY A 70 11.19 -0.03 -6.18
N LEU A 71 9.86 0.16 -6.16
CA LEU A 71 9.21 1.38 -6.62
C LEU A 71 8.24 1.96 -5.59
N VAL A 72 8.36 3.26 -5.37
CA VAL A 72 7.35 4.06 -4.67
C VAL A 72 6.20 4.32 -5.65
N VAL A 73 4.98 4.02 -5.23
CA VAL A 73 3.78 4.20 -6.05
C VAL A 73 3.11 5.52 -5.69
N ALA A 74 2.71 6.28 -6.69
CA ALA A 74 1.94 7.52 -6.53
C ALA A 74 0.74 7.54 -7.47
N LEU A 75 -0.32 8.26 -7.11
CA LEU A 75 -1.47 8.46 -7.98
C LEU A 75 -1.25 9.68 -8.89
N ASP A 76 -1.65 9.54 -10.16
CA ASP A 76 -1.71 10.68 -11.08
C ASP A 76 -2.87 11.61 -10.70
N ALA A 77 -2.62 12.92 -10.68
CA ALA A 77 -3.66 13.89 -10.34
C ALA A 77 -4.82 13.91 -11.35
N ALA A 78 -4.54 13.74 -12.65
CA ALA A 78 -5.58 13.70 -13.68
C ALA A 78 -6.36 12.37 -13.64
N GLY A 79 -5.67 11.25 -13.34
CA GLY A 79 -6.30 9.97 -13.05
C GLY A 79 -7.23 10.04 -11.84
N ALA A 80 -6.79 10.65 -10.74
CA ALA A 80 -7.59 10.81 -9.52
C ALA A 80 -8.86 11.63 -9.76
N GLU A 81 -8.76 12.73 -10.51
CA GLU A 81 -9.94 13.54 -10.89
C GLU A 81 -10.92 12.78 -11.80
N ARG A 82 -10.43 11.86 -12.64
CA ARG A 82 -11.30 10.97 -13.43
C ARG A 82 -12.05 10.00 -12.54
N VAL A 83 -11.34 9.30 -11.64
CA VAL A 83 -11.96 8.37 -10.70
C VAL A 83 -13.01 9.09 -9.85
N LYS A 84 -12.73 10.32 -9.40
CA LYS A 84 -13.67 11.15 -8.63
C LYS A 84 -14.95 11.52 -9.39
N LYS A 85 -14.88 11.70 -10.72
CA LYS A 85 -16.07 11.96 -11.56
C LYS A 85 -16.94 10.73 -11.75
N GLU A 86 -16.32 9.56 -11.84
CA GLU A 86 -16.99 8.26 -12.00
C GLU A 86 -17.43 7.65 -10.66
N SER A 87 -16.90 8.17 -9.56
CA SER A 87 -17.26 7.75 -8.21
C SER A 87 -18.70 8.13 -7.88
N PRO A 88 -19.44 7.29 -7.13
CA PRO A 88 -20.77 7.64 -6.66
C PRO A 88 -20.73 8.95 -5.86
N ALA A 89 -21.77 9.77 -6.04
CA ALA A 89 -21.85 11.04 -5.34
C ALA A 89 -21.80 10.82 -3.81
N PRO A 90 -21.18 11.73 -3.05
CA PRO A 90 -21.03 11.57 -1.59
C PRO A 90 -22.37 11.44 -0.85
N LYS A 91 -23.49 11.90 -1.44
CA LYS A 91 -24.84 11.77 -0.89
C LYS A 91 -25.47 10.38 -1.09
N SER A 92 -25.03 9.61 -2.08
CA SER A 92 -25.52 8.25 -2.35
C SER A 92 -24.64 7.18 -1.73
N PHE A 93 -23.54 7.57 -1.07
CA PHE A 93 -22.66 6.63 -0.40
C PHE A 93 -23.35 6.09 0.86
N GLN A 94 -23.60 4.78 0.87
CA GLN A 94 -24.03 4.06 2.06
C GLN A 94 -22.90 3.11 2.45
N PRO A 95 -22.25 3.33 3.62
CA PRO A 95 -21.24 2.41 4.09
C PRO A 95 -21.90 1.08 4.38
N GLU A 96 -21.35 0.03 3.79
CA GLU A 96 -21.72 -1.33 4.15
C GLU A 96 -21.18 -1.62 5.57
N PRO A 97 -21.94 -2.29 6.44
CA PRO A 97 -21.40 -2.77 7.70
C PRO A 97 -20.18 -3.67 7.43
N ALA A 98 -19.18 -3.59 8.31
CA ALA A 98 -18.06 -4.52 8.26
C ALA A 98 -18.58 -5.96 8.31
N PRO A 99 -17.99 -6.89 7.55
CA PRO A 99 -18.42 -8.28 7.53
C PRO A 99 -18.32 -8.86 8.95
N ALA A 100 -19.36 -9.59 9.37
CA ALA A 100 -19.44 -10.17 10.71
C ALA A 100 -18.32 -11.20 10.98
N ALA A 101 -17.77 -11.78 9.93
CA ALA A 101 -16.55 -12.58 9.96
C ALA A 101 -15.77 -12.33 8.66
N PRO A 102 -14.43 -12.19 8.73
CA PRO A 102 -13.61 -12.16 7.52
C PRO A 102 -13.81 -13.47 6.74
N HIS A 103 -13.59 -13.41 5.42
CA HIS A 103 -13.66 -14.59 4.56
C HIS A 103 -12.85 -15.77 5.15
N ALA A 104 -13.36 -16.98 4.96
CA ALA A 104 -12.90 -18.18 5.67
C ALA A 104 -11.38 -18.38 5.56
N PRO A 105 -10.70 -18.79 6.65
CA PRO A 105 -9.27 -19.03 6.64
C PRO A 105 -8.95 -20.14 5.63
N GLN A 106 -8.23 -19.79 4.56
CA GLN A 106 -7.72 -20.78 3.62
C GLN A 106 -6.34 -21.28 4.10
N PRO A 107 -6.02 -22.57 3.88
CA PRO A 107 -4.79 -23.17 4.39
C PRO A 107 -3.53 -22.63 3.71
N GLN A 108 -3.66 -22.05 2.53
CA GLN A 108 -2.57 -21.58 1.71
C GLN A 108 -2.74 -20.10 1.44
N LEU A 109 -1.70 -19.31 1.73
CA LEU A 109 -1.65 -17.87 1.51
C LEU A 109 -0.76 -17.56 0.31
N LEU A 110 -1.03 -16.43 -0.34
CA LEU A 110 -0.14 -15.84 -1.33
C LEU A 110 1.14 -15.33 -0.65
N ASP A 111 2.25 -15.42 -1.37
CA ASP A 111 3.50 -14.82 -0.90
C ASP A 111 3.43 -13.27 -0.94
N ALA A 112 4.43 -12.61 -0.37
CA ALA A 112 4.48 -11.14 -0.32
C ALA A 112 4.53 -10.51 -1.72
N GLN A 113 5.24 -11.13 -2.67
CA GLN A 113 5.43 -10.62 -4.03
C GLN A 113 4.13 -10.73 -4.83
N GLN A 114 3.48 -11.88 -4.76
CA GLN A 114 2.17 -12.18 -5.32
C GLN A 114 1.12 -11.24 -4.77
N THR A 115 1.06 -11.07 -3.43
CA THR A 115 0.12 -10.14 -2.79
C THR A 115 0.31 -8.72 -3.31
N ARG A 116 1.55 -8.24 -3.42
CA ARG A 116 1.85 -6.93 -4.01
C ARG A 116 1.47 -6.84 -5.49
N ALA A 117 1.69 -7.89 -6.27
CA ALA A 117 1.28 -7.93 -7.67
C ALA A 117 -0.24 -7.89 -7.84
N VAL A 118 -1.00 -8.55 -6.96
CA VAL A 118 -2.46 -8.47 -6.91
C VAL A 118 -2.91 -7.05 -6.57
N LEU A 119 -2.33 -6.43 -5.52
CA LEU A 119 -2.62 -5.05 -5.12
C LEU A 119 -2.29 -4.05 -6.25
N ALA A 120 -1.14 -4.21 -6.90
CA ALA A 120 -0.72 -3.36 -8.01
C ALA A 120 -1.71 -3.48 -9.18
N THR A 121 -2.04 -4.70 -9.60
CA THR A 121 -3.01 -4.93 -10.69
C THR A 121 -4.38 -4.35 -10.34
N ARG A 122 -4.83 -4.51 -9.08
CA ARG A 122 -6.08 -3.93 -8.60
C ARG A 122 -6.05 -2.40 -8.59
N LEU A 123 -4.93 -1.79 -8.24
CA LEU A 123 -4.75 -0.35 -8.32
C LEU A 123 -4.91 0.15 -9.76
N LEU A 124 -4.32 -0.57 -10.74
CA LEU A 124 -4.46 -0.23 -12.16
C LEU A 124 -5.93 -0.28 -12.61
N THR A 125 -6.69 -1.29 -12.20
CA THR A 125 -8.10 -1.40 -12.59
C THR A 125 -8.98 -0.35 -11.93
N VAL A 126 -8.70 0.03 -10.68
CA VAL A 126 -9.39 1.14 -10.01
C VAL A 126 -9.09 2.45 -10.71
N MET A 127 -7.81 2.72 -11.01
CA MET A 127 -7.37 3.96 -11.64
C MET A 127 -7.81 4.15 -13.09
N ASN A 128 -8.22 3.07 -13.77
CA ASN A 128 -8.85 3.18 -15.08
C ASN A 128 -10.22 3.91 -15.04
N GLY A 129 -10.79 4.12 -13.85
CA GLY A 129 -12.01 4.91 -13.64
C GLY A 129 -13.31 4.19 -14.00
N ARG A 130 -13.25 2.96 -14.52
CA ARG A 130 -14.45 2.17 -14.89
C ARG A 130 -14.99 1.28 -13.77
N SER A 131 -14.30 1.25 -12.63
CA SER A 131 -14.67 0.40 -11.49
C SER A 131 -15.80 0.98 -10.66
N GLY A 132 -16.01 2.32 -10.68
CA GLY A 132 -16.95 2.99 -9.78
C GLY A 132 -16.49 3.02 -8.32
N ALA A 133 -15.22 2.67 -8.03
CA ALA A 133 -14.64 2.78 -6.70
C ALA A 133 -14.12 4.20 -6.44
N ARG A 134 -14.21 4.67 -5.19
CA ARG A 134 -13.70 5.99 -4.82
C ARG A 134 -12.17 6.05 -4.79
N VAL A 135 -11.64 7.27 -4.94
CA VAL A 135 -10.21 7.57 -4.85
C VAL A 135 -9.61 7.13 -3.50
N GLN A 136 -10.39 7.18 -2.39
CA GLN A 136 -9.89 6.72 -1.09
C GLN A 136 -9.47 5.25 -1.08
N VAL A 137 -10.10 4.41 -1.90
CA VAL A 137 -9.71 2.99 -2.04
C VAL A 137 -8.39 2.87 -2.78
N ALA A 138 -8.17 3.68 -3.82
CA ALA A 138 -6.90 3.73 -4.54
C ALA A 138 -5.76 4.24 -3.62
N ASP A 139 -6.02 5.30 -2.86
CA ASP A 139 -5.08 5.85 -1.87
C ASP A 139 -4.71 4.80 -0.82
N PHE A 140 -5.68 4.04 -0.33
CA PHE A 140 -5.43 2.96 0.63
C PHE A 140 -4.52 1.88 0.04
N ILE A 141 -4.77 1.42 -1.19
CA ILE A 141 -3.91 0.43 -1.86
C ILE A 141 -2.48 0.97 -2.04
N VAL A 142 -2.32 2.25 -2.38
CA VAL A 142 -1.00 2.90 -2.48
C VAL A 142 -0.30 2.92 -1.12
N GLN A 143 -1.02 3.24 -0.05
CA GLN A 143 -0.47 3.24 1.31
C GLN A 143 -0.02 1.85 1.75
N LEU A 144 -0.79 0.80 1.43
CA LEU A 144 -0.39 -0.60 1.67
C LEU A 144 0.91 -0.95 0.94
N LEU A 145 1.00 -0.59 -0.35
CA LEU A 145 2.17 -0.89 -1.19
C LEU A 145 3.43 -0.13 -0.73
N ASN A 146 3.30 1.15 -0.35
CA ASN A 146 4.41 1.98 0.07
C ASN A 146 4.88 1.69 1.51
N SER A 147 3.95 1.35 2.41
CA SER A 147 4.28 1.00 3.80
C SER A 147 4.67 -0.47 3.95
N ASN A 148 4.54 -1.26 2.87
CA ASN A 148 4.71 -2.71 2.85
C ASN A 148 3.85 -3.45 3.90
N VAL A 149 2.72 -2.87 4.30
CA VAL A 149 1.71 -3.53 5.13
C VAL A 149 0.82 -4.31 4.18
N LEU A 150 1.00 -5.63 4.13
CA LEU A 150 0.30 -6.48 3.17
C LEU A 150 -0.80 -7.27 3.88
N PRO A 151 -2.05 -7.29 3.37
CA PRO A 151 -3.07 -8.19 3.89
C PRO A 151 -2.72 -9.63 3.52
N ALA A 152 -3.02 -10.57 4.41
CA ALA A 152 -2.91 -12.00 4.13
C ALA A 152 -4.01 -12.40 3.14
N LEU A 153 -3.64 -12.56 1.87
CA LEU A 153 -4.55 -12.99 0.83
C LEU A 153 -4.49 -14.52 0.66
N PRO A 154 -5.64 -15.20 0.54
CA PRO A 154 -5.65 -16.63 0.32
C PRO A 154 -5.19 -16.98 -1.11
N ALA A 155 -4.51 -18.12 -1.26
CA ALA A 155 -4.17 -18.69 -2.56
C ALA A 155 -5.37 -19.49 -3.10
N ALA A 156 -6.50 -18.81 -3.31
CA ALA A 156 -7.73 -19.42 -3.80
C ALA A 156 -7.66 -19.69 -5.31
N PRO A 157 -8.35 -20.72 -5.83
CA PRO A 157 -8.42 -21.00 -7.27
C PRO A 157 -9.22 -19.96 -8.04
N LEU A 158 -10.13 -19.23 -7.37
CA LEU A 158 -11.00 -18.23 -7.98
C LEU A 158 -10.57 -16.83 -7.51
N ASP A 159 -10.39 -15.91 -8.47
CA ASP A 159 -10.12 -14.49 -8.22
C ASP A 159 -11.07 -13.82 -7.21
N PRO A 160 -12.41 -14.00 -7.26
CA PRO A 160 -13.32 -13.32 -6.33
C PRO A 160 -13.04 -13.70 -4.86
N ASP A 161 -12.60 -14.92 -4.57
CA ASP A 161 -12.31 -15.33 -3.19
C ASP A 161 -11.07 -14.58 -2.65
N VAL A 162 -10.03 -14.43 -3.48
CA VAL A 162 -8.83 -13.65 -3.13
C VAL A 162 -9.19 -12.18 -2.92
N LEU A 163 -9.97 -11.61 -3.85
CA LEU A 163 -10.35 -10.20 -3.80
C LEU A 163 -11.38 -9.89 -2.71
N SER A 164 -12.16 -10.88 -2.26
CA SER A 164 -13.05 -10.73 -1.10
C SER A 164 -12.27 -10.45 0.18
N SER A 165 -11.12 -11.11 0.35
CA SER A 165 -10.21 -10.84 1.47
C SER A 165 -9.59 -9.44 1.40
N LEU A 166 -9.35 -8.92 0.19
CA LEU A 166 -8.93 -7.53 -0.01
C LEU A 166 -10.05 -6.52 0.31
N ALA A 167 -11.30 -6.84 -0.02
CA ALA A 167 -12.45 -6.02 0.37
C ALA A 167 -12.62 -5.98 1.90
N ASP A 168 -12.42 -7.11 2.57
CA ASP A 168 -12.42 -7.20 4.03
C ASP A 168 -11.26 -6.40 4.65
N ALA A 169 -10.09 -6.41 4.00
CA ALA A 169 -8.95 -5.60 4.39
C ALA A 169 -9.22 -4.09 4.32
N CYS A 170 -10.06 -3.64 3.37
CA CYS A 170 -10.51 -2.24 3.33
C CYS A 170 -11.37 -1.87 4.54
N HIS A 171 -12.10 -2.83 5.12
CA HIS A 171 -12.81 -2.64 6.40
C HIS A 171 -11.90 -2.81 7.63
N GLY A 172 -10.60 -3.04 7.44
CA GLY A 172 -9.64 -3.28 8.52
C GLY A 172 -9.73 -4.70 9.11
N ALA A 173 -10.49 -5.59 8.49
CA ALA A 173 -10.62 -6.99 8.91
C ALA A 173 -9.55 -7.87 8.25
N GLY A 174 -9.17 -8.95 8.93
CA GLY A 174 -8.20 -9.93 8.43
C GLY A 174 -6.85 -9.89 9.15
N ALA A 175 -5.93 -10.72 8.65
CA ALA A 175 -4.57 -10.82 9.17
C ALA A 175 -3.59 -10.06 8.28
N ALA A 176 -2.52 -9.52 8.86
CA ALA A 176 -1.39 -9.04 8.08
C ALA A 176 -0.48 -10.21 7.69
N LEU A 177 0.09 -10.15 6.49
CA LEU A 177 1.16 -11.05 6.09
C LEU A 177 2.40 -10.73 6.92
N ALA A 178 3.01 -11.73 7.54
CA ALA A 178 4.30 -11.56 8.20
C ALA A 178 5.34 -11.14 7.15
N GLN A 179 5.96 -9.99 7.36
CA GLN A 179 7.04 -9.56 6.48
C GLN A 179 8.19 -10.57 6.56
N PRO A 180 8.77 -11.03 5.44
CA PRO A 180 10.09 -11.62 5.49
C PRO A 180 11.02 -10.52 6.01
N ALA A 181 11.75 -10.80 7.10
CA ALA A 181 12.76 -9.89 7.62
C ALA A 181 13.66 -9.44 6.46
N ALA A 182 13.96 -8.14 6.40
CA ALA A 182 14.78 -7.51 5.36
C ALA A 182 16.27 -7.91 5.43
N ASP A 183 16.56 -9.15 5.80
CA ASP A 183 17.88 -9.76 5.72
C ASP A 183 17.92 -10.54 4.40
N GLY A 184 18.62 -9.97 3.43
CA GLY A 184 18.68 -10.48 2.07
C GLY A 184 19.10 -11.94 2.01
N ALA A 185 18.20 -12.78 1.49
CA ALA A 185 18.55 -14.01 0.79
C ALA A 185 17.47 -14.26 -0.25
N ALA A 186 17.81 -13.96 -1.50
CA ALA A 186 17.13 -14.52 -2.64
C ALA A 186 17.34 -16.04 -2.60
N ASP A 187 16.27 -16.79 -2.34
CA ASP A 187 16.09 -18.10 -2.93
C ASP A 187 14.62 -18.29 -3.26
N GLY A 188 14.38 -18.59 -4.54
CA GLY A 188 13.06 -18.73 -5.12
C GLY A 188 12.32 -19.95 -4.59
N GLY A 189 10.99 -19.91 -4.71
CA GLY A 189 10.16 -21.12 -4.69
C GLY A 189 9.71 -21.63 -3.33
N GLY A 190 9.91 -20.89 -2.24
CA GLY A 190 9.38 -21.26 -0.92
C GLY A 190 7.92 -20.83 -0.76
N HIS A 191 6.98 -21.78 -0.87
CA HIS A 191 5.61 -21.56 -0.42
C HIS A 191 5.64 -21.16 1.06
N PRO A 192 5.03 -20.02 1.49
CA PRO A 192 5.10 -19.62 2.89
C PRO A 192 4.51 -20.72 3.77
N PRO A 193 5.13 -21.04 4.93
CA PRO A 193 4.54 -21.99 5.86
C PRO A 193 3.16 -21.47 6.27
N ALA A 194 2.17 -22.37 6.28
CA ALA A 194 0.82 -22.09 6.72
C ALA A 194 0.86 -21.29 8.02
N ALA A 195 0.37 -20.05 7.98
CA ALA A 195 0.36 -19.16 9.14
C ALA A 195 -0.62 -19.71 10.18
N GLY A 196 -0.13 -20.62 11.01
CA GLY A 196 -0.80 -21.07 12.22
C GLY A 196 -0.90 -19.93 13.22
N ALA A 197 -1.99 -19.18 13.15
CA ALA A 197 -2.88 -18.67 14.21
C ALA A 197 -2.37 -18.30 15.63
N ALA A 198 -1.07 -18.10 15.91
CA ALA A 198 -0.61 -17.81 17.28
C ALA A 198 0.26 -16.55 17.45
N GLY A 199 0.40 -15.73 16.41
CA GLY A 199 1.17 -14.48 16.51
C GLY A 199 1.10 -13.57 15.28
N ALA A 200 0.19 -13.83 14.34
CA ALA A 200 -0.04 -12.92 13.23
C ALA A 200 -0.71 -11.65 13.78
N ALA A 201 0.00 -10.52 13.73
CA ALA A 201 -0.57 -9.23 14.06
C ALA A 201 -1.84 -9.03 13.22
N THR A 202 -2.89 -8.53 13.87
CA THR A 202 -4.12 -8.23 13.14
C THR A 202 -3.82 -7.16 12.10
N LEU A 203 -4.52 -7.19 10.96
CA LEU A 203 -4.34 -6.16 9.95
C LEU A 203 -4.61 -4.77 10.55
N ALA A 204 -5.62 -4.66 11.41
CA ALA A 204 -5.94 -3.43 12.11
C ALA A 204 -4.77 -2.86 12.93
N GLU A 205 -4.05 -3.70 13.68
CA GLU A 205 -2.87 -3.28 14.44
C GLU A 205 -1.72 -2.82 13.53
N ALA A 206 -1.47 -3.55 12.43
CA ALA A 206 -0.45 -3.18 11.46
C ALA A 206 -0.80 -1.86 10.74
N LEU A 207 -2.07 -1.64 10.40
CA LEU A 207 -2.52 -0.37 9.83
C LEU A 207 -2.35 0.77 10.85
N ALA A 208 -2.73 0.54 12.11
CA ALA A 208 -2.60 1.53 13.17
C ALA A 208 -1.14 1.91 13.45
N SER A 209 -0.20 0.96 13.42
CA SER A 209 1.23 1.25 13.63
C SER A 209 1.84 2.12 12.52
N HIS A 210 1.26 2.07 11.33
CA HIS A 210 1.67 2.89 10.19
C HIS A 210 0.80 4.15 9.99
N GLY A 211 -0.18 4.40 10.87
CA GLY A 211 -1.10 5.54 10.78
C GLY A 211 -2.02 5.50 9.57
N ILE A 212 -2.28 4.32 9.02
CA ILE A 212 -3.14 4.11 7.84
C ILE A 212 -4.57 3.89 8.30
N ALA A 213 -5.50 4.72 7.82
CA ALA A 213 -6.93 4.56 8.11
C ALA A 213 -7.60 3.70 7.02
N PRO A 214 -8.18 2.53 7.37
CA PRO A 214 -8.90 1.69 6.41
C PRO A 214 -10.17 2.39 5.90
N PRO A 215 -10.43 2.44 4.58
CA PRO A 215 -11.61 3.09 4.01
C PRO A 215 -12.86 2.21 4.15
N THR A 216 -13.96 2.76 4.66
CA THR A 216 -15.24 2.03 4.63
C THR A 216 -15.74 1.88 3.20
N LEU A 217 -16.08 0.66 2.77
CA LEU A 217 -16.66 0.40 1.45
C LEU A 217 -18.19 0.48 1.46
N SER A 218 -18.79 0.87 0.34
CA SER A 218 -20.21 0.62 0.06
C SER A 218 -20.40 -0.72 -0.63
N ALA A 219 -21.63 -1.24 -0.64
CA ALA A 219 -21.95 -2.51 -1.29
C ALA A 219 -21.57 -2.52 -2.79
N ALA A 220 -21.78 -1.41 -3.50
CA ALA A 220 -21.38 -1.26 -4.90
C ALA A 220 -19.86 -1.31 -5.08
N GLU A 221 -19.11 -0.68 -4.17
CA GLU A 221 -17.64 -0.68 -4.21
C GLU A 221 -17.05 -2.04 -3.83
N ARG A 222 -17.68 -2.77 -2.90
CA ARG A 222 -17.30 -4.16 -2.59
C ARG A 222 -17.45 -5.03 -3.83
N VAL A 223 -18.59 -4.97 -4.53
CA VAL A 223 -18.79 -5.71 -5.79
C VAL A 223 -17.78 -5.29 -6.85
N ALA A 224 -17.50 -4.00 -6.98
CA ALA A 224 -16.48 -3.49 -7.89
C ALA A 224 -15.08 -4.05 -7.56
N LEU A 225 -14.71 -4.12 -6.28
CA LEU A 225 -13.40 -4.60 -5.81
C LEU A 225 -13.23 -6.12 -5.98
N VAL A 226 -14.29 -6.89 -5.72
CA VAL A 226 -14.28 -8.34 -5.81
C VAL A 226 -14.37 -8.83 -7.25
N SER A 227 -14.91 -8.02 -8.16
CA SER A 227 -15.01 -8.37 -9.57
C SER A 227 -13.70 -8.17 -10.34
N GLY A 228 -13.41 -9.10 -11.25
CA GLY A 228 -12.27 -9.05 -12.17
C GLY A 228 -11.26 -10.17 -11.97
N CYS A 229 -10.22 -10.19 -12.80
CA CYS A 229 -9.16 -11.19 -12.81
C CYS A 229 -7.83 -10.65 -12.27
N CYS A 230 -7.89 -9.76 -11.27
CA CYS A 230 -6.70 -9.04 -10.81
C CYS A 230 -5.70 -9.95 -10.09
N ALA A 231 -6.16 -11.00 -9.41
CA ALA A 231 -5.28 -11.90 -8.69
C ALA A 231 -4.55 -12.83 -9.67
N SER A 232 -5.28 -13.47 -10.59
CA SER A 232 -4.70 -14.31 -11.64
C SER A 232 -3.81 -13.53 -12.60
N ALA A 233 -4.18 -12.30 -12.98
CA ALA A 233 -3.33 -11.43 -13.82
C ALA A 233 -2.05 -11.00 -13.09
N GLY A 234 -2.11 -10.65 -11.81
CA GLY A 234 -0.95 -10.25 -11.02
C GLY A 234 0.03 -11.41 -10.79
N VAL A 235 -0.47 -12.59 -10.40
CA VAL A 235 0.36 -13.79 -10.22
C VAL A 235 0.91 -14.28 -11.57
N GLY A 236 0.09 -14.26 -12.62
CA GLY A 236 0.51 -14.59 -13.99
C GLY A 236 1.62 -13.68 -14.51
N ALA A 237 1.57 -12.38 -14.17
CA ALA A 237 2.63 -11.44 -14.52
C ALA A 237 3.99 -11.83 -13.92
N LEU A 238 4.01 -12.26 -12.66
CA LEU A 238 5.22 -12.77 -12.01
C LEU A 238 5.70 -14.07 -12.63
N ALA A 239 4.79 -14.99 -12.95
CA ALA A 239 5.15 -16.25 -13.59
C ALA A 239 5.80 -16.04 -14.97
N VAL A 240 5.23 -15.14 -15.79
CA VAL A 240 5.81 -14.77 -17.09
C VAL A 240 7.17 -14.12 -16.93
N ALA A 241 7.35 -13.23 -15.95
CA ALA A 241 8.63 -12.58 -15.69
C ALA A 241 9.69 -13.58 -15.18
N GLY A 242 9.28 -14.54 -14.35
CA GLY A 242 10.15 -15.62 -13.87
C GLY A 242 10.61 -16.55 -14.99
N GLY A 243 9.72 -16.90 -15.92
CA GLY A 243 10.04 -17.75 -17.07
C GLY A 243 10.84 -17.07 -18.19
N ARG A 244 11.00 -15.74 -18.17
CA ARG A 244 11.86 -14.99 -19.11
C ARG A 244 13.34 -14.96 -18.72
N ARG A 245 13.69 -15.48 -17.53
CA ARG A 245 15.07 -15.54 -17.02
C ARG A 245 15.72 -16.85 -17.38
#